data_AF-A0A8J6AWL0-F1
#
_entry.id   AF-A0A8J6AWL0-F1
#
_cell.length_a   1.000
_cell.length_b   1.000
_cell.length_c   1.000
_cell.angle_alpha   90.00
_cell.angle_beta   90.00
_cell.angle_gamma   90.00
#
_symmetry.space_group_name_H-M   'P 1'
#
loop_
_entity.id
_entity.type
_entity.pdbx_description
1 polymer ?
#
loop_
_entity_poly.entity_id
_entity_poly.type
_entity_poly.pdbx_seq_one_letter_code
_entity_poly.pdbx_strand_id
1 'polypeptide(L)'
;MGHGKEKRGPLTDEEQQKKTEVKEKWNAWFQEAKGQMVNAERTPEETAGLKTVLTKLLTVNPACYYIWNARKSLIETELASLSPEEARKVLTSELHFNTASLLKSTDNSKIYPSWYYRRWLLSQLGQEAWLAEPAVWMKQLAERDTRNFHVWDHMLTVRAHGALSEDSWREYVMNGEASNYSLWHQRAGLVRGILDSGDDVTSTILREFEEVMMANAQDPAGTSYWHYFVWLCSVVAKQETNEPFAESIETIVALAADDPTTALPRDGRRCLERGLGLVGRGELLA
;
A
#
# COMPACT_ATOMS: atom_id res chain seq x y z
N MET A 1 -2.64 -13.95 -15.08
CA MET A 1 -2.86 -14.84 -13.91
C MET A 1 -4.10 -14.37 -13.17
N GLY A 2 -5.17 -15.17 -13.16
CA GLY A 2 -6.49 -14.78 -12.66
C GLY A 2 -6.56 -14.67 -11.14
N HIS A 3 -6.82 -13.47 -10.62
CA HIS A 3 -7.19 -13.24 -9.22
C HIS A 3 -8.71 -13.42 -9.01
N GLY A 4 -9.26 -14.53 -9.45
CA GLY A 4 -10.53 -15.03 -8.95
C GLY A 4 -10.20 -16.22 -8.06
N LYS A 5 -10.43 -16.13 -6.74
CA LYS A 5 -10.59 -17.38 -5.97
C LYS A 5 -11.69 -18.15 -6.69
N GLU A 6 -11.38 -19.33 -7.23
CA GLU A 6 -12.42 -20.24 -7.75
C GLU A 6 -13.56 -20.25 -6.72
N LYS A 7 -14.81 -20.17 -7.19
CA LYS A 7 -15.97 -20.25 -6.30
C LYS A 7 -15.86 -21.56 -5.55
N ARG A 8 -15.35 -21.49 -4.32
CA ARG A 8 -15.14 -22.64 -3.46
C ARG A 8 -16.51 -23.28 -3.28
N GLY A 9 -16.61 -24.57 -3.57
CA GLY A 9 -17.80 -25.34 -3.27
C GLY A 9 -18.13 -25.27 -1.78
N PRO A 10 -19.31 -25.76 -1.36
CA PRO A 10 -19.62 -25.88 0.06
C PRO A 10 -18.48 -26.62 0.77
N LEU A 11 -18.11 -26.13 1.96
CA LEU A 11 -17.07 -26.75 2.78
C LEU A 11 -17.43 -28.20 3.06
N THR A 12 -16.43 -29.08 3.11
CA THR A 12 -16.66 -30.45 3.60
C THR A 12 -17.03 -30.42 5.09
N ASP A 13 -17.68 -31.48 5.59
CA ASP A 13 -18.00 -31.59 7.01
C ASP A 13 -16.75 -31.45 7.89
N GLU A 14 -15.62 -32.00 7.44
CA GLU A 14 -14.33 -31.89 8.12
C GLU A 14 -13.80 -30.44 8.13
N GLU A 15 -13.89 -29.72 7.02
CA GLU A 15 -13.49 -28.30 6.95
C GLU A 15 -14.39 -27.42 7.83
N GLN A 16 -15.70 -27.71 7.86
CA GLN A 16 -16.67 -27.01 8.69
C GLN A 16 -16.43 -27.27 10.18
N GLN A 17 -16.09 -28.50 10.56
CA GLN A 17 -15.72 -28.87 11.92
C GLN A 17 -14.44 -28.15 12.35
N LYS A 18 -13.37 -28.20 11.55
CA LYS A 18 -12.11 -27.49 11.84
C LYS A 18 -12.33 -25.99 12.02
N LYS A 19 -13.14 -25.36 11.16
CA LYS A 19 -13.48 -23.93 11.27
C LYS A 19 -14.23 -23.62 12.57
N THR A 20 -15.12 -24.51 12.99
CA THR A 20 -15.87 -24.38 14.25
C THR A 20 -14.94 -24.51 15.46
N GLU A 21 -14.06 -25.52 15.49
CA GLU A 21 -13.08 -25.71 16.56
C GLU A 21 -12.12 -24.52 16.69
N VAL A 22 -11.64 -23.97 15.57
CA VAL A 22 -10.80 -22.75 15.57
C VAL A 22 -11.55 -21.57 16.15
N LYS A 23 -12.83 -21.41 15.78
CA LYS A 23 -13.69 -20.32 16.29
C LYS A 23 -13.95 -20.47 17.79
N GLU A 24 -14.21 -21.68 18.27
CA GLU A 24 -14.43 -21.97 19.69
C GLU A 24 -13.17 -21.70 20.51
N LYS A 25 -12.00 -22.18 20.06
CA LYS A 25 -10.71 -21.87 20.68
C LYS A 25 -10.44 -20.37 20.72
N TRP A 26 -10.71 -19.67 19.62
CA TRP A 26 -10.56 -18.21 19.57
C TRP A 26 -11.49 -17.52 20.57
N ASN A 27 -12.75 -17.93 20.66
CA ASN A 27 -13.70 -17.39 21.63
C ASN A 27 -13.26 -17.64 23.07
N ALA A 28 -12.74 -18.83 23.38
CA ALA A 28 -12.23 -19.16 24.71
C ALA A 28 -11.05 -18.24 25.09
N TRP A 29 -10.06 -18.09 24.21
CA TRP A 29 -8.94 -17.15 24.42
C TRP A 29 -9.41 -15.70 24.53
N PHE A 30 -10.47 -15.32 23.81
CA PHE A 30 -11.01 -13.98 23.86
C PHE A 30 -11.67 -13.67 25.21
N GLN A 31 -12.40 -14.64 25.79
CA GLN A 31 -12.96 -14.49 27.13
C GLN A 31 -11.86 -14.49 28.20
N GLU A 32 -10.83 -15.33 28.04
CA GLU A 32 -9.64 -15.33 28.91
C GLU A 32 -8.94 -13.97 28.90
N ALA A 33 -8.64 -13.42 27.72
CA ALA A 33 -8.03 -12.10 27.58
C ALA A 33 -8.89 -11.01 28.21
N LYS A 34 -10.22 -11.03 27.99
CA LYS A 34 -11.15 -10.10 28.62
C LYS A 34 -11.09 -10.15 30.14
N GLY A 35 -11.07 -11.35 30.73
CA GLY A 35 -10.95 -11.52 32.18
C GLY A 35 -9.65 -10.92 32.73
N GLN A 36 -8.53 -11.21 32.07
CA GLN A 36 -7.21 -10.67 32.45
C GLN A 36 -7.10 -9.15 32.20
N MET A 37 -7.92 -8.59 31.30
CA MET A 37 -7.95 -7.15 31.03
C MET A 37 -8.60 -6.32 32.14
N VAL A 38 -9.43 -6.93 33.01
CA VAL A 38 -10.13 -6.23 34.11
C VAL A 38 -9.17 -5.77 35.20
N ASN A 39 -8.08 -6.50 35.44
CA ASN A 39 -7.11 -6.14 36.47
C ASN A 39 -6.17 -5.03 35.97
N ALA A 40 -6.29 -3.81 36.50
CA ALA A 40 -5.42 -2.70 36.09
C ALA A 40 -3.97 -2.85 36.61
N GLU A 41 -3.78 -3.51 37.76
CA GLU A 41 -2.48 -3.73 38.38
C GLU A 41 -2.06 -5.19 38.14
N ARG A 42 -1.13 -5.41 37.21
CA ARG A 42 -0.67 -6.74 36.83
C ARG A 42 0.72 -7.02 37.36
N THR A 43 0.97 -8.23 37.83
CA THR A 43 2.34 -8.72 38.01
C THR A 43 3.03 -8.91 36.65
N PRO A 44 4.37 -8.99 36.60
CA PRO A 44 5.07 -9.35 35.37
C PRO A 44 4.60 -10.67 34.74
N GLU A 45 4.27 -11.68 35.56
CA GLU A 45 3.75 -12.97 35.10
C GLU A 45 2.36 -12.84 34.47
N GLU A 46 1.47 -12.06 35.07
CA GLU A 46 0.14 -11.78 34.52
C GLU A 46 0.22 -11.00 33.21
N THR A 47 1.14 -10.04 33.13
CA THR A 47 1.42 -9.27 31.90
C THR A 47 1.91 -10.17 30.78
N ALA A 48 2.87 -11.06 31.06
CA ALA A 48 3.37 -12.05 30.11
C ALA A 48 2.28 -13.05 29.68
N GLY A 49 1.42 -13.48 30.61
CA GLY A 49 0.26 -14.32 30.34
C GLY A 49 -0.71 -13.66 29.35
N LEU A 50 -1.13 -12.42 29.62
CA LEU A 50 -2.03 -11.67 28.75
C LEU A 50 -1.41 -11.43 27.37
N LYS A 51 -0.13 -11.06 27.31
CA LYS A 51 0.60 -10.89 26.05
C LYS A 51 0.59 -12.16 25.22
N THR A 52 0.73 -13.33 25.85
CA THR A 52 0.67 -14.64 25.18
C THR A 52 -0.72 -14.94 24.62
N VAL A 53 -1.79 -14.67 25.38
CA VAL A 53 -3.17 -14.88 24.93
C VAL A 53 -3.51 -13.95 23.77
N LEU A 54 -3.13 -12.67 23.85
CA LEU A 54 -3.30 -11.70 22.76
C LEU A 54 -2.55 -12.13 21.48
N THR A 55 -1.34 -12.68 21.62
CA THR A 55 -0.58 -13.24 20.49
C THR A 55 -1.35 -14.39 19.81
N LYS A 56 -1.93 -15.33 20.58
CA LYS A 56 -2.76 -16.42 20.03
C LYS A 56 -3.96 -15.89 19.25
N LEU A 57 -4.66 -14.90 19.81
CA LEU A 57 -5.81 -14.26 19.17
C LEU A 57 -5.45 -13.59 17.84
N LEU A 58 -4.33 -12.86 17.79
CA LEU A 58 -3.83 -12.21 16.56
C LEU A 58 -3.29 -13.20 15.55
N THR A 59 -2.76 -14.34 15.98
CA THR A 59 -2.28 -15.39 15.08
C THR A 59 -3.41 -16.00 14.25
N VAL A 60 -4.61 -16.08 14.83
CA VAL A 60 -5.82 -16.61 14.18
C VAL A 60 -6.60 -15.51 13.44
N ASN A 61 -6.80 -14.35 14.06
CA ASN A 61 -7.53 -13.23 13.46
C ASN A 61 -6.76 -11.90 13.63
N PRO A 62 -5.76 -11.66 12.78
CA PRO A 62 -4.99 -10.42 12.82
C PRO A 62 -5.81 -9.18 12.41
N ALA A 63 -6.98 -9.35 11.79
CA ALA A 63 -7.86 -8.24 11.44
C ALA A 63 -8.66 -7.68 12.63
N CYS A 64 -8.64 -8.35 13.78
CA CYS A 64 -9.37 -7.90 14.96
C CYS A 64 -8.70 -6.69 15.62
N TYR A 65 -9.21 -5.49 15.34
CA TYR A 65 -8.65 -4.23 15.86
C TYR A 65 -8.66 -4.14 17.39
N TYR A 66 -9.68 -4.73 18.05
CA TYR A 66 -9.78 -4.73 19.52
C TYR A 66 -8.56 -5.40 20.17
N ILE A 67 -8.04 -6.47 19.56
CA ILE A 67 -6.90 -7.21 20.12
C ILE A 67 -5.61 -6.42 19.95
N TRP A 68 -5.44 -5.71 18.83
CA TRP A 68 -4.31 -4.80 18.64
C TRP A 68 -4.35 -3.65 19.64
N ASN A 69 -5.52 -3.06 19.89
CA ASN A 69 -5.68 -2.00 20.88
C ASN A 69 -5.40 -2.51 22.31
N ALA A 70 -5.90 -3.69 22.65
CA ALA A 70 -5.60 -4.34 23.94
C ALA A 70 -4.09 -4.58 24.10
N ARG A 71 -3.42 -5.08 23.05
CA ARG A 71 -1.97 -5.28 23.05
C ARG A 71 -1.21 -3.97 23.18
N LYS A 72 -1.59 -2.94 22.42
CA LYS A 72 -1.00 -1.59 22.53
C LYS A 72 -1.11 -1.05 23.95
N SER A 73 -2.30 -1.11 24.56
CA SER A 73 -2.52 -0.64 25.93
C SER A 73 -1.70 -1.41 26.97
N LEU A 74 -1.55 -2.73 26.79
CA LEU A 74 -0.68 -3.56 27.64
C LEU A 74 0.78 -3.10 27.54
N ILE A 75 1.30 -2.89 26.32
CA ILE A 75 2.67 -2.44 26.11
C ILE A 75 2.84 -1.01 26.66
N GLU A 76 1.91 -0.09 26.44
CA GLU A 76 1.98 1.26 27.01
C GLU A 76 2.10 1.26 28.54
N THR A 77 1.41 0.32 29.20
CA THR A 77 1.49 0.13 30.66
C THR A 77 2.85 -0.43 31.07
N GLU A 78 3.37 -1.41 30.33
CA GLU A 78 4.71 -1.98 30.51
C GLU A 78 5.80 -0.90 30.35
N LEU A 79 5.71 -0.06 29.32
CA LEU A 79 6.70 0.99 29.05
C LEU A 79 6.76 2.07 30.15
N ALA A 80 5.65 2.35 30.83
CA ALA A 80 5.58 3.38 31.87
C ALA A 80 6.43 3.07 33.11
N SER A 81 6.78 1.80 33.35
CA SER A 81 7.56 1.36 34.51
C SER A 81 9.00 0.96 34.17
N LEU A 82 9.39 0.99 32.89
CA LEU A 82 10.68 0.52 32.41
C LEU A 82 11.69 1.66 32.22
N SER A 83 12.98 1.34 32.36
CA SER A 83 14.04 2.24 31.92
C SER A 83 14.02 2.41 30.39
N PRO A 84 14.61 3.49 29.84
CA PRO A 84 14.68 3.69 28.38
C PRO A 84 15.35 2.54 27.61
N GLU A 85 16.29 1.82 28.23
CA GLU A 85 16.94 0.67 27.60
C GLU A 85 16.02 -0.56 27.55
N GLU A 86 15.31 -0.85 28.63
CA GLU A 86 14.37 -1.97 28.70
C GLU A 86 13.15 -1.71 27.81
N ALA A 87 12.61 -0.49 27.82
CA ALA A 87 11.53 -0.05 26.96
C ALA A 87 11.87 -0.30 25.47
N ARG A 88 13.08 0.06 25.05
CA ARG A 88 13.58 -0.19 23.70
C ARG A 88 13.71 -1.68 23.37
N LYS A 89 14.11 -2.53 24.32
CA LYS A 89 14.12 -4.00 24.13
C LYS A 89 12.69 -4.54 23.90
N VAL A 90 11.72 -4.09 24.69
CA VAL A 90 10.30 -4.49 24.55
C VAL A 90 9.75 -4.05 23.20
N LEU A 91 9.93 -2.78 22.83
CA LEU A 91 9.48 -2.23 21.55
C LEU A 91 10.12 -2.93 20.35
N THR A 92 11.41 -3.26 20.43
CA THR A 92 12.12 -4.00 19.37
C THR A 92 11.56 -5.43 19.23
N SER A 93 11.30 -6.12 20.34
CA SER A 93 10.63 -7.42 20.31
C SER A 93 9.23 -7.34 19.71
N GLU A 94 8.47 -6.28 20.02
CA GLU A 94 7.15 -6.05 19.44
C GLU A 94 7.20 -5.75 17.94
N LEU A 95 8.23 -5.02 17.48
CA LEU A 95 8.44 -4.77 16.06
C LEU A 95 8.77 -6.08 15.31
N HIS A 96 9.54 -6.99 15.90
CA HIS A 96 9.76 -8.33 15.35
C HIS A 96 8.46 -9.14 15.27
N PHE A 97 7.64 -9.13 16.32
CA PHE A 97 6.33 -9.79 16.30
C PHE A 97 5.41 -9.22 15.22
N ASN A 98 5.31 -7.89 15.13
CA ASN A 98 4.51 -7.22 14.10
C ASN A 98 5.00 -7.56 12.69
N THR A 99 6.32 -7.57 12.49
CA THR A 99 6.94 -7.97 11.22
C THR A 99 6.57 -9.42 10.87
N ALA A 100 6.73 -10.37 11.80
CA ALA A 100 6.32 -11.76 11.58
C ALA A 100 4.83 -11.90 11.24
N SER A 101 3.96 -11.11 11.87
CA SER A 101 2.53 -11.09 11.61
C SER A 101 2.20 -10.59 10.19
N LEU A 102 2.79 -9.47 9.76
CA LEU A 102 2.66 -8.93 8.41
C LEU A 102 3.22 -9.89 7.36
N LEU A 103 4.35 -10.54 7.67
CA LEU A 103 5.04 -11.45 6.76
C LEU A 103 4.43 -12.86 6.69
N LYS A 104 3.38 -13.16 7.43
CA LYS A 104 2.80 -14.50 7.47
C LYS A 104 2.11 -14.88 6.15
N SER A 105 1.46 -13.93 5.49
CA SER A 105 0.76 -14.15 4.21
C SER A 105 0.52 -12.83 3.47
N THR A 106 0.21 -12.90 2.17
CA THR A 106 -0.20 -11.72 1.38
C THR A 106 -1.48 -11.08 1.88
N ASP A 107 -2.40 -11.85 2.48
CA ASP A 107 -3.62 -11.31 3.09
C ASP A 107 -3.29 -10.55 4.39
N ASN A 108 -2.33 -11.03 5.17
CA ASN A 108 -1.93 -10.38 6.41
C ASN A 108 -1.24 -9.02 6.19
N SER A 109 -0.50 -8.86 5.09
CA SER A 109 0.10 -7.57 4.74
C SER A 109 -0.93 -6.51 4.30
N LYS A 110 -2.22 -6.88 4.20
CA LYS A 110 -3.34 -5.99 3.85
C LYS A 110 -4.22 -5.62 5.05
N ILE A 111 -3.71 -5.80 6.27
CA ILE A 111 -4.47 -5.59 7.50
C ILE A 111 -4.16 -4.23 8.12
N TYR A 112 -5.12 -3.31 8.07
CA TYR A 112 -5.00 -1.96 8.61
C TYR A 112 -4.51 -1.90 10.07
N PRO A 113 -5.14 -2.58 11.05
CA PRO A 113 -4.69 -2.52 12.45
C PRO A 113 -3.22 -2.88 12.66
N SER A 114 -2.67 -3.79 11.85
CA SER A 114 -1.27 -4.22 11.94
C SER A 114 -0.31 -3.09 11.53
N TRP A 115 -0.63 -2.35 10.47
CA TRP A 115 0.14 -1.18 10.02
C TRP A 115 0.02 0.00 10.99
N TYR A 116 -1.16 0.23 11.57
CA TYR A 116 -1.32 1.22 12.63
C TYR A 116 -0.46 0.88 13.86
N TYR A 117 -0.47 -0.37 14.30
CA TYR A 117 0.38 -0.82 15.40
C TYR A 117 1.87 -0.65 15.07
N ARG A 118 2.28 -0.97 13.83
CA ARG A 118 3.65 -0.77 13.36
C ARG A 118 4.10 0.69 13.43
N ARG A 119 3.29 1.62 12.90
CA ARG A 119 3.59 3.06 12.95
C ARG A 119 3.68 3.58 14.38
N TRP A 120 2.84 3.08 15.28
CA TRP A 120 2.94 3.38 16.70
C TRP A 120 4.25 2.86 17.30
N LEU A 121 4.66 1.61 17.04
CA LEU A 121 5.94 1.08 17.52
C LEU A 121 7.14 1.92 17.05
N LEU A 122 7.16 2.29 15.77
CA LEU A 122 8.21 3.13 15.19
C LEU A 122 8.23 4.52 15.84
N SER A 123 7.07 5.11 16.14
CA SER A 123 7.01 6.40 16.83
C SER A 123 7.54 6.33 18.27
N GLN A 124 7.36 5.21 18.97
CA GLN A 124 7.93 5.00 20.30
C GLN A 124 9.46 4.79 20.26
N LEU A 125 9.97 4.11 19.23
CA LEU A 125 11.40 3.86 19.06
C LEU A 125 12.19 5.09 18.57
N GLY A 126 11.49 6.08 17.99
CA GLY A 126 12.08 7.33 17.56
C GLY A 126 12.72 7.29 16.17
N GLN A 127 13.46 8.36 15.86
CA GLN A 127 13.94 8.65 14.51
C GLN A 127 14.82 7.54 13.91
N GLU A 128 15.70 6.93 14.72
CA GLU A 128 16.58 5.86 14.24
C GLU A 128 15.81 4.66 13.69
N ALA A 129 14.67 4.30 14.31
CA ALA A 129 13.84 3.20 13.84
C ALA A 129 13.15 3.53 12.51
N TRP A 130 12.72 4.77 12.31
CA TRP A 130 12.20 5.21 11.02
C TRP A 130 13.26 5.15 9.93
N LEU A 131 14.50 5.57 10.22
CA LEU A 131 15.61 5.50 9.26
C LEU A 131 15.98 4.05 8.87
N ALA A 132 15.79 3.08 9.77
CA ALA A 132 16.05 1.66 9.50
C ALA A 132 14.89 0.95 8.78
N GLU A 133 13.69 1.52 8.80
CA GLU A 133 12.46 0.92 8.29
C GLU A 133 12.49 0.54 6.79
N PRO A 134 13.08 1.34 5.86
CA PRO A 134 13.20 1.01 4.44
C PRO A 134 13.66 -0.42 4.14
N ALA A 135 14.68 -0.91 4.85
CA ALA A 135 15.24 -2.24 4.61
C ALA A 135 14.22 -3.38 4.82
N VAL A 136 13.23 -3.17 5.70
CA VAL A 136 12.26 -4.20 6.08
C VAL A 136 11.11 -4.29 5.10
N TRP A 137 10.56 -3.17 4.62
CA TRP A 137 9.44 -3.19 3.69
C TRP A 137 9.84 -3.24 2.21
N MET A 138 11.05 -2.80 1.84
CA MET A 138 11.58 -3.05 0.48
C MET A 138 11.63 -4.55 0.19
N LYS A 139 11.99 -5.37 1.20
CA LYS A 139 11.90 -6.83 1.12
C LYS A 139 10.45 -7.34 0.98
N GLN A 140 9.48 -6.69 1.64
CA GLN A 140 8.06 -7.06 1.53
C GLN A 140 7.47 -6.80 0.15
N LEU A 141 7.77 -5.65 -0.44
CA LEU A 141 7.28 -5.26 -1.76
C LEU A 141 7.89 -6.09 -2.87
N ALA A 142 9.22 -6.26 -2.83
CA ALA A 142 9.96 -6.94 -3.88
C ALA A 142 9.60 -8.42 -4.00
N GLU A 143 9.28 -9.08 -2.87
CA GLU A 143 9.13 -10.54 -2.84
C GLU A 143 7.67 -11.04 -2.86
N ARG A 144 6.66 -10.15 -2.67
CA ARG A 144 5.27 -10.61 -2.42
C ARG A 144 4.16 -9.94 -3.20
N ASP A 145 4.01 -8.63 -3.10
CA ASP A 145 2.89 -7.91 -3.73
C ASP A 145 3.28 -6.46 -3.98
N THR A 146 3.77 -6.19 -5.19
CA THR A 146 4.17 -4.85 -5.66
C THR A 146 2.99 -3.88 -5.73
N ARG A 147 1.75 -4.37 -5.64
CA ARG A 147 0.51 -3.57 -5.72
C ARG A 147 -0.17 -3.39 -4.36
N ASN A 148 0.51 -3.74 -3.26
CA ASN A 148 -0.07 -3.60 -1.93
C ASN A 148 -0.14 -2.13 -1.48
N PHE A 149 -1.34 -1.55 -1.57
CA PHE A 149 -1.62 -0.17 -1.15
C PHE A 149 -1.18 0.16 0.28
N HIS A 150 -1.28 -0.77 1.23
CA HIS A 150 -0.88 -0.50 2.61
C HIS A 150 0.61 -0.26 2.75
N VAL A 151 1.40 -0.98 1.96
CA VAL A 151 2.85 -0.80 1.97
C VAL A 151 3.18 0.53 1.29
N TRP A 152 2.53 0.85 0.16
CA TRP A 152 2.68 2.15 -0.49
C TRP A 152 2.31 3.34 0.43
N ASP A 153 1.22 3.23 1.19
CA ASP A 153 0.83 4.23 2.20
C ASP A 153 1.88 4.35 3.33
N HIS A 154 2.40 3.22 3.80
CA HIS A 154 3.44 3.18 4.82
C HIS A 154 4.76 3.80 4.32
N MET A 155 5.14 3.59 3.06
CA MET A 155 6.32 4.22 2.44
C MET A 155 6.25 5.74 2.47
N LEU A 156 5.08 6.32 2.20
CA LEU A 156 4.88 7.77 2.29
C LEU A 156 5.10 8.28 3.72
N THR A 157 4.65 7.51 4.71
CA THR A 157 4.92 7.81 6.12
C THR A 157 6.43 7.76 6.42
N VAL A 158 7.11 6.71 5.96
CA VAL A 158 8.57 6.53 6.14
C VAL A 158 9.36 7.65 5.47
N ARG A 159 8.96 8.07 4.27
CA ARG A 159 9.53 9.23 3.56
C ARG A 159 9.34 10.52 4.33
N ALA A 160 8.15 10.74 4.92
CA ALA A 160 7.89 11.93 5.75
C ALA A 160 8.79 12.01 6.98
N HIS A 161 9.33 10.87 7.44
CA HIS A 161 10.36 10.79 8.48
C HIS A 161 11.80 10.88 7.94
N GLY A 162 12.03 11.22 6.66
CA GLY A 162 13.37 11.41 6.10
C GLY A 162 14.18 10.12 5.88
N ALA A 163 13.55 8.95 6.02
CA ALA A 163 14.19 7.65 5.83
C ALA A 163 14.36 7.25 4.36
N LEU A 164 13.72 7.99 3.46
CA LEU A 164 13.88 7.80 2.02
C LEU A 164 14.13 9.17 1.38
N SER A 165 15.29 9.31 0.73
CA SER A 165 15.62 10.54 0.01
C SER A 165 14.65 10.74 -1.16
N GLU A 166 14.53 11.98 -1.61
CA GLU A 166 13.71 12.29 -2.79
C GLU A 166 14.22 11.56 -4.03
N ASP A 167 15.54 11.51 -4.23
CA ASP A 167 16.17 10.83 -5.36
C ASP A 167 15.89 9.33 -5.36
N SER A 168 16.08 8.65 -4.22
CA SER A 168 15.81 7.19 -4.13
C SER A 168 14.33 6.88 -4.30
N TRP A 169 13.44 7.74 -3.79
CA TRP A 169 12.00 7.59 -4.02
C TRP A 169 11.62 7.81 -5.48
N ARG A 170 12.18 8.85 -6.13
CA ARG A 170 11.98 9.10 -7.56
C ARG A 170 12.47 7.93 -8.38
N GLU A 171 13.70 7.47 -8.16
CA GLU A 171 14.28 6.31 -8.86
C GLU A 171 13.38 5.07 -8.72
N TYR A 172 12.89 4.79 -7.51
CA TYR A 172 12.01 3.66 -7.26
C TYR A 172 10.66 3.77 -8.00
N VAL A 173 10.04 4.95 -7.96
CA VAL A 173 8.75 5.19 -8.63
C VAL A 173 8.89 5.18 -10.16
N MET A 174 9.98 5.74 -10.68
CA MET A 174 10.19 5.85 -12.13
C MET A 174 10.60 4.52 -12.78
N ASN A 175 11.30 3.63 -12.06
CA ASN A 175 11.82 2.37 -12.61
C ASN A 175 10.92 1.15 -12.39
N GLY A 176 9.76 1.32 -11.76
CA GLY A 176 8.90 0.18 -11.47
C GLY A 176 8.03 -0.25 -12.66
N GLU A 177 7.36 -1.39 -12.52
CA GLU A 177 6.62 -2.04 -13.62
C GLU A 177 5.45 -1.19 -14.16
N ALA A 178 5.38 -1.01 -15.49
CA ALA A 178 4.34 -0.26 -16.19
C ALA A 178 2.91 -0.73 -15.85
N SER A 179 2.71 -2.01 -15.53
CA SER A 179 1.41 -2.58 -15.18
C SER A 179 0.93 -2.20 -13.78
N ASN A 180 1.80 -1.68 -12.89
CA ASN A 180 1.48 -1.44 -11.49
C ASN A 180 0.82 -0.07 -11.26
N TYR A 181 -0.50 -0.09 -11.06
CA TYR A 181 -1.29 1.12 -10.79
C TYR A 181 -0.80 1.96 -9.61
N SER A 182 -0.26 1.33 -8.56
CA SER A 182 0.21 2.06 -7.38
C SER A 182 1.40 2.95 -7.71
N LEU A 183 2.29 2.52 -8.60
CA LEU A 183 3.41 3.34 -9.07
C LEU A 183 2.94 4.58 -9.82
N TRP A 184 2.01 4.43 -10.76
CA TRP A 184 1.43 5.57 -11.49
C TRP A 184 0.74 6.57 -10.56
N HIS A 185 0.10 6.08 -9.49
CA HIS A 185 -0.46 6.95 -8.46
C HIS A 185 0.63 7.73 -7.71
N GLN A 186 1.73 7.07 -7.33
CA GLN A 186 2.86 7.76 -6.69
C GLN A 186 3.54 8.75 -7.65
N ARG A 187 3.67 8.39 -8.92
CA ARG A 187 4.20 9.25 -9.98
C ARG A 187 3.36 10.51 -10.15
N ALA A 188 2.02 10.40 -10.13
CA ALA A 188 1.12 11.54 -10.15
C ALA A 188 1.35 12.50 -8.96
N GLY A 189 1.63 11.96 -7.77
CA GLY A 189 1.98 12.75 -6.60
C GLY A 189 3.30 13.53 -6.77
N LEU A 190 4.33 12.89 -7.33
CA LEU A 190 5.61 13.54 -7.63
C LEU A 190 5.46 14.65 -8.67
N VAL A 191 4.78 14.35 -9.77
CA VAL A 191 4.55 15.31 -10.86
C VAL A 191 3.68 16.46 -10.37
N ARG A 192 2.65 16.21 -9.54
CA ARG A 192 1.88 17.30 -8.91
C ARG A 192 2.77 18.25 -8.12
N GLY A 193 3.71 17.74 -7.32
CA GLY A 193 4.64 18.58 -6.57
C GLY A 193 5.51 19.49 -7.44
N ILE A 194 5.96 18.98 -8.60
CA ILE A 194 6.71 19.77 -9.59
C ILE A 194 5.80 20.84 -10.21
N LEU A 195 4.60 20.46 -10.64
CA LEU A 195 3.67 21.40 -11.27
C LEU A 195 3.22 22.51 -10.31
N ASP A 196 3.05 22.19 -9.03
CA ASP A 196 2.66 23.13 -7.99
C ASP A 196 3.79 24.14 -7.66
N SER A 197 5.06 23.83 -7.97
CA SER A 197 6.16 24.81 -7.87
C SER A 197 6.11 25.85 -9.00
N GLY A 198 5.39 25.57 -10.08
CA GLY A 198 5.29 26.42 -11.26
C GLY A 198 6.49 26.33 -12.21
N ASP A 199 7.51 25.55 -11.86
CA ASP A 199 8.71 25.40 -12.68
C ASP A 199 8.48 24.36 -13.77
N ASP A 200 8.85 24.72 -15.00
CA ASP A 200 8.99 23.76 -16.11
C ASP A 200 7.71 22.93 -16.40
N VAL A 201 6.54 23.55 -16.20
CA VAL A 201 5.21 22.90 -16.29
C VAL A 201 5.01 22.20 -17.64
N THR A 202 5.21 22.92 -18.75
CA THR A 202 4.99 22.40 -20.10
C THR A 202 5.91 21.21 -20.39
N SER A 203 7.21 21.35 -20.14
CA SER A 203 8.13 20.26 -20.47
C SER A 203 7.96 19.07 -19.52
N THR A 204 7.56 19.29 -18.27
CA THR A 204 7.17 18.22 -17.35
C THR A 204 6.00 17.43 -17.92
N ILE A 205 4.92 18.08 -18.32
CA ILE A 205 3.76 17.39 -18.91
C ILE A 205 4.15 16.63 -20.19
N LEU A 206 5.00 17.21 -21.05
CA LEU A 206 5.47 16.53 -22.26
C LEU A 206 6.26 15.26 -21.96
N ARG A 207 7.22 15.31 -21.02
CA ARG A 207 7.95 14.12 -20.55
C ARG A 207 7.00 13.05 -20.02
N GLU A 208 5.96 13.44 -19.30
CA GLU A 208 4.98 12.49 -18.76
C GLU A 208 4.12 11.84 -19.84
N PHE A 209 3.84 12.52 -20.96
CA PHE A 209 3.21 11.88 -22.12
C PHE A 209 4.14 10.87 -22.79
N GLU A 210 5.43 11.18 -22.94
CA GLU A 210 6.44 10.23 -23.45
C GLU A 210 6.49 8.95 -22.61
N GLU A 211 6.37 9.08 -21.29
CA GLU A 211 6.39 7.96 -20.35
C GLU A 211 5.15 7.06 -20.48
N VAL A 212 3.97 7.65 -20.71
CA VAL A 212 2.77 6.87 -21.06
C VAL A 212 2.98 6.09 -22.36
N MET A 213 3.59 6.71 -23.38
CA MET A 213 3.87 6.05 -24.67
C MET A 213 4.87 4.91 -24.50
N MET A 214 5.96 5.12 -23.76
CA MET A 214 6.96 4.09 -23.47
C MET A 214 6.36 2.93 -22.68
N ALA A 215 5.54 3.22 -21.66
CA ALA A 215 4.86 2.20 -20.87
C ALA A 215 3.89 1.36 -21.73
N ASN A 216 3.14 1.99 -22.63
CA ASN A 216 2.28 1.30 -23.59
C ASN A 216 3.08 0.39 -24.52
N ALA A 217 4.23 0.86 -25.03
CA ALA A 217 5.08 0.05 -25.90
C ALA A 217 5.70 -1.17 -25.17
N GLN A 218 6.00 -1.03 -23.87
CA GLN A 218 6.57 -2.12 -23.05
C GLN A 218 5.52 -3.15 -22.60
N ASP A 219 4.32 -2.70 -22.23
CA ASP A 219 3.22 -3.56 -21.80
C ASP A 219 1.88 -3.09 -22.40
N PRO A 220 1.60 -3.42 -23.67
CA PRO A 220 0.37 -2.95 -24.34
C PRO A 220 -0.93 -3.52 -23.75
N ALA A 221 -0.86 -4.62 -22.98
CA ALA A 221 -2.01 -5.18 -22.29
C ALA A 221 -2.33 -4.42 -20.98
N GLY A 222 -1.41 -3.58 -20.52
CA GLY A 222 -1.54 -2.78 -19.31
C GLY A 222 -2.62 -1.71 -19.42
N THR A 223 -3.22 -1.37 -18.28
CA THR A 223 -4.24 -0.30 -18.21
C THR A 223 -3.89 0.81 -17.23
N SER A 224 -2.84 0.63 -16.43
CA SER A 224 -2.48 1.56 -15.37
C SER A 224 -2.03 2.92 -15.89
N TYR A 225 -1.17 2.94 -16.93
CA TYR A 225 -0.72 4.17 -17.58
C TYR A 225 -1.85 4.90 -18.33
N TRP A 226 -2.90 4.21 -18.78
CA TRP A 226 -4.08 4.85 -19.36
C TRP A 226 -4.91 5.64 -18.34
N HIS A 227 -4.97 5.16 -17.09
CA HIS A 227 -5.59 5.93 -16.00
C HIS A 227 -4.74 7.16 -15.65
N TYR A 228 -3.41 7.02 -15.70
CA TYR A 228 -2.48 8.14 -15.56
C TYR A 228 -2.63 9.17 -16.68
N PHE A 229 -2.79 8.73 -17.92
CA PHE A 229 -3.10 9.59 -19.07
C PHE A 229 -4.36 10.43 -18.84
N VAL A 230 -5.45 9.84 -18.34
CA VAL A 230 -6.67 10.60 -18.00
C VAL A 230 -6.37 11.69 -16.97
N TRP A 231 -5.55 11.37 -15.97
CA TRP A 231 -5.12 12.35 -14.99
C TRP A 231 -4.25 13.46 -15.61
N LEU A 232 -3.30 13.14 -16.49
CA LEU A 232 -2.51 14.13 -17.23
C LEU A 232 -3.39 15.04 -18.08
N CYS A 233 -4.36 14.49 -18.81
CA CYS A 233 -5.33 15.29 -19.56
C CYS A 233 -6.12 16.25 -18.65
N SER A 234 -6.46 15.83 -17.43
CA SER A 234 -7.10 16.73 -16.44
C SER A 234 -6.19 17.85 -15.95
N VAL A 235 -4.86 17.66 -15.99
CA VAL A 235 -3.87 18.68 -15.71
C VAL A 235 -3.74 19.65 -16.89
N VAL A 236 -3.67 19.12 -18.12
CA VAL A 236 -3.65 19.90 -19.36
C VAL A 236 -4.89 20.78 -19.48
N ALA A 237 -6.07 20.24 -19.18
CA ALA A 237 -7.33 20.97 -19.23
C ALA A 237 -7.42 22.18 -18.26
N LYS A 238 -6.50 22.26 -17.29
CA LYS A 238 -6.39 23.39 -16.36
C LYS A 238 -5.34 24.43 -16.79
N GLN A 239 -4.55 24.14 -17.82
CA GLN A 239 -3.61 25.09 -18.38
C GLN A 239 -4.35 26.14 -19.22
N GLU A 240 -3.74 27.30 -19.43
CA GLU A 240 -4.32 28.37 -20.26
C GLU A 240 -4.52 27.93 -21.72
N THR A 241 -3.63 27.05 -22.20
CA THR A 241 -3.69 26.47 -23.55
C THR A 241 -3.30 25.00 -23.53
N ASN A 242 -3.90 24.22 -24.43
CA ASN A 242 -3.54 22.83 -24.70
C ASN A 242 -2.64 22.66 -25.95
N GLU A 243 -2.38 23.74 -26.69
CA GLU A 243 -1.62 23.73 -27.95
C GLU A 243 -0.24 23.05 -27.83
N PRO A 244 0.57 23.28 -26.78
CA PRO A 244 1.88 22.64 -26.66
C PRO A 244 1.83 21.11 -26.55
N PHE A 245 0.67 20.55 -26.18
CA PHE A 245 0.50 19.12 -25.92
C PHE A 245 -0.22 18.38 -27.05
N ALA A 246 -0.69 19.10 -28.07
CA ALA A 246 -1.52 18.54 -29.13
C ALA A 246 -0.82 17.39 -29.87
N GLU A 247 0.44 17.59 -30.26
CA GLU A 247 1.23 16.58 -30.98
C GLU A 247 1.42 15.30 -30.16
N SER A 248 1.72 15.41 -28.85
CA SER A 248 1.84 14.25 -27.97
C SER A 248 0.52 13.50 -27.83
N ILE A 249 -0.60 14.22 -27.71
CA ILE A 249 -1.94 13.63 -27.60
C ILE A 249 -2.30 12.90 -28.91
N GLU A 250 -2.06 13.51 -30.06
CA GLU A 250 -2.29 12.91 -31.38
C GLU A 250 -1.43 11.66 -31.59
N THR A 251 -0.15 11.70 -31.18
CA THR A 251 0.76 10.55 -31.24
C THR A 251 0.25 9.38 -30.38
N ILE A 252 -0.20 9.66 -29.15
CA ILE A 252 -0.79 8.64 -28.26
C ILE A 252 -2.02 8.01 -28.89
N VAL A 253 -2.87 8.80 -29.55
CA VAL A 253 -4.07 8.30 -30.24
C VAL A 253 -3.69 7.39 -31.42
N ALA A 254 -2.73 7.82 -32.24
CA ALA A 254 -2.26 7.04 -33.39
C ALA A 254 -1.67 5.69 -32.94
N LEU A 255 -0.82 5.69 -31.92
CA LEU A 255 -0.25 4.47 -31.33
C LEU A 255 -1.33 3.51 -30.82
N ALA A 256 -2.43 4.05 -30.30
CA ALA A 256 -3.53 3.25 -29.78
C ALA A 256 -4.49 2.71 -30.87
N ALA A 257 -4.40 3.23 -32.10
CA ALA A 257 -5.24 2.85 -33.24
C ALA A 257 -4.57 1.81 -34.16
N ASP A 258 -3.25 1.86 -34.32
CA ASP A 258 -2.52 1.14 -35.39
C ASP A 258 -2.15 -0.32 -35.10
N ASP A 259 -2.26 -0.81 -33.87
CA ASP A 259 -1.77 -2.14 -33.53
C ASP A 259 -2.89 -3.17 -33.20
N PRO A 260 -3.16 -4.13 -34.11
CA PRO A 260 -4.21 -5.13 -33.98
C PRO A 260 -3.89 -6.23 -32.95
N THR A 261 -2.66 -6.30 -32.43
CA THR A 261 -2.29 -7.18 -31.29
C THR A 261 -2.41 -6.49 -29.94
N THR A 262 -2.58 -5.16 -29.94
CA THR A 262 -2.67 -4.28 -28.77
C THR A 262 -3.98 -3.50 -28.76
N ALA A 263 -5.03 -4.07 -29.36
CA ALA A 263 -6.39 -3.56 -29.26
C ALA A 263 -6.62 -3.10 -27.83
N LEU A 264 -6.62 -1.77 -27.64
CA LEU A 264 -6.68 -1.12 -26.34
C LEU A 264 -7.61 -1.95 -25.47
N PRO A 265 -7.13 -2.53 -24.34
CA PRO A 265 -8.01 -3.23 -23.43
C PRO A 265 -9.24 -2.36 -23.23
N ARG A 266 -10.44 -2.95 -23.13
CA ARG A 266 -11.70 -2.19 -23.11
C ARG A 266 -11.66 -0.97 -22.16
N ASP A 267 -10.94 -1.11 -21.05
CA ASP A 267 -10.71 -0.06 -20.08
C ASP A 267 -9.73 1.03 -20.56
N GLY A 268 -8.67 0.67 -21.29
CA GLY A 268 -7.73 1.60 -21.93
C GLY A 268 -8.41 2.49 -22.98
N ARG A 269 -9.26 1.92 -23.86
CA ARG A 269 -10.02 2.71 -24.85
C ARG A 269 -10.94 3.72 -24.18
N ARG A 270 -11.66 3.29 -23.14
CA ARG A 270 -12.52 4.17 -22.34
C ARG A 270 -11.72 5.29 -21.65
N CYS A 271 -10.51 5.00 -21.19
CA CYS A 271 -9.62 6.01 -20.62
C CYS A 271 -9.17 7.01 -21.70
N LEU A 272 -8.81 6.55 -22.89
CA LEU A 272 -8.44 7.41 -24.01
C LEU A 272 -9.59 8.36 -24.40
N GLU A 273 -10.80 7.83 -24.61
CA GLU A 273 -12.02 8.61 -24.86
C GLU A 273 -12.25 9.68 -23.78
N ARG A 274 -12.13 9.28 -22.51
CA ARG A 274 -12.31 10.19 -21.38
C ARG A 274 -11.24 11.28 -21.35
N GLY A 275 -9.98 10.93 -21.54
CA GLY A 275 -8.86 11.88 -21.54
C GLY A 275 -9.01 12.92 -22.64
N LEU A 276 -9.31 12.48 -23.86
CA LEU A 276 -9.55 13.34 -25.01
C LEU A 276 -10.75 14.27 -24.81
N GLY A 277 -11.82 13.77 -24.19
CA GLY A 277 -12.97 14.60 -23.81
C GLY A 277 -12.60 15.74 -22.86
N LEU A 278 -11.64 15.56 -21.95
CA LEU A 278 -11.20 16.61 -21.02
C LEU A 278 -10.44 17.75 -21.74
N VAL A 279 -9.73 17.44 -22.82
CA VAL A 279 -8.90 18.40 -23.57
C VAL A 279 -9.58 18.89 -24.85
N GLY A 280 -10.85 18.56 -25.08
CA GLY A 280 -11.61 18.98 -26.25
C GLY A 280 -11.11 18.39 -27.57
N ARG A 281 -10.64 17.13 -27.54
CA ARG A 281 -10.08 16.38 -28.68
C ARG A 281 -10.80 15.06 -28.94
N GLY A 282 -12.09 14.97 -28.57
CA GLY A 282 -12.87 13.74 -28.67
C GLY A 282 -13.06 13.24 -30.10
N GLU A 283 -12.94 14.13 -31.07
CA GLU A 283 -13.01 13.88 -32.51
C GLU A 283 -11.85 13.02 -33.05
N LEU A 284 -10.71 12.94 -32.35
CA LEU A 284 -9.55 12.17 -32.78
C LEU A 284 -9.78 10.64 -32.79
N LEU A 285 -10.88 10.16 -32.22
CA LEU A 285 -11.24 8.74 -32.18
C LEU A 285 -12.33 8.34 -33.18
N ALA A 286 -12.86 9.29 -33.95
CA ALA A 286 -13.90 9.07 -34.95
C ALA A 286 -13.30 8.50 -36.25
#